data_AF-A0A0Q4EUU5-F1
#
_entry.id   AF-A0A0Q4EUU5-F1
#
_cell.length_a   1.000
_cell.length_b   1.000
_cell.length_c   1.000
_cell.angle_alpha   90.00
_cell.angle_beta   90.00
_cell.angle_gamma   90.00
#
_symmetry.space_group_name_H-M   'P 1'
#
loop_
_entity.id
_entity.type
_entity.pdbx_description
1 polymer ?
#
loop_
_entity_poly.entity_id
_entity_poly.type
_entity_poly.pdbx_seq_one_letter_code
_entity_poly.pdbx_strand_id
1 'polypeptide(L)' 'MTDPKTVDKTPEPISSEDAQKGRQQPAKGQTLEQPNPKTKTVDKVLTPTSIKDTERQTDAINEQAAKAERKLGH' A
#
# COMPACT_ATOMS: atom_id res chain seq x y z
N MET A 1 -36.49 32.22 -2.08
CA MET A 1 -35.02 32.20 -1.99
C MET A 1 -34.69 31.54 -0.66
N THR A 2 -34.34 30.26 -0.65
CA THR A 2 -33.98 29.53 0.58
C THR A 2 -32.47 29.55 0.73
N ASP A 3 -31.98 30.27 1.74
CA ASP A 3 -30.55 30.39 2.04
C ASP A 3 -29.94 29.01 2.37
N PRO A 4 -28.79 28.63 1.79
CA PRO A 4 -28.11 27.41 2.17
C PRO A 4 -27.48 27.62 3.56
N LYS A 5 -28.07 26.97 4.57
CA LYS A 5 -27.52 26.84 5.93
C LYS A 5 -26.03 26.47 5.83
N THR A 6 -25.16 27.33 6.35
CA THR A 6 -23.74 27.04 6.51
C THR A 6 -23.60 25.95 7.57
N VAL A 7 -23.60 24.70 7.13
CA VAL A 7 -23.34 23.56 8.01
C VAL A 7 -21.85 23.60 8.34
N ASP A 8 -21.53 23.76 9.63
CA ASP A 8 -20.16 23.61 10.11
C ASP A 8 -19.64 22.22 9.70
N LYS A 9 -18.56 22.21 8.91
CA LYS A 9 -17.92 20.98 8.41
C LYS A 9 -16.80 20.51 9.32
N THR A 10 -16.62 21.13 10.48
CA THR A 10 -15.58 20.75 11.43
C THR A 10 -15.95 19.39 12.04
N PRO A 11 -15.12 18.34 11.85
CA PRO A 11 -15.37 17.04 12.45
C PRO A 11 -15.22 17.12 13.96
N GLU A 12 -16.05 16.35 14.69
CA GLU A 12 -15.95 16.27 16.14
C GLU A 12 -14.60 15.63 16.55
N PRO A 13 -13.93 16.17 17.58
CA PRO A 13 -12.67 15.61 18.06
C PRO A 13 -12.90 14.21 18.63
N ILE A 14 -12.06 13.25 18.23
CA ILE A 14 -12.09 11.87 18.74
C ILE A 14 -10.94 11.62 19.71
N SER A 15 -11.20 10.81 20.74
CA SER A 15 -10.17 10.32 21.65
C SER A 15 -9.21 9.36 20.94
N SER A 16 -7.93 9.36 21.36
CA SER A 16 -6.93 8.42 20.86
C SER A 16 -7.32 6.95 21.09
N GLU A 17 -8.00 6.68 22.20
CA GLU A 17 -8.50 5.33 22.52
C GLU A 17 -9.58 4.87 21.54
N ASP A 18 -10.49 5.76 21.14
CA ASP A 18 -11.55 5.45 20.18
C ASP A 18 -11.01 5.34 18.74
N ALA A 19 -9.99 6.13 18.40
CA ALA A 19 -9.29 6.04 17.12
C ALA A 19 -8.58 4.68 16.95
N GLN A 20 -7.98 4.15 18.03
CA GLN A 20 -7.25 2.88 18.01
C GLN A 20 -8.16 1.65 18.01
N LYS A 21 -9.37 1.75 18.58
CA LYS A 21 -10.33 0.64 18.66
C LYS A 21 -11.02 0.30 17.34
N GLY A 22 -10.71 1.00 16.25
CA GLY A 22 -11.32 0.78 14.93
C GLY A 22 -12.83 1.00 14.91
N ARG A 23 -13.39 1.66 15.95
CA ARG A 23 -14.83 1.89 16.13
C ARG A 23 -15.34 3.15 15.47
N GLN A 24 -14.54 3.81 14.63
CA GLN A 24 -15.10 4.62 13.57
C GLN A 24 -15.67 3.68 12.51
N GLN A 25 -16.92 3.25 12.73
CA GLN A 25 -17.79 2.93 11.60
C GLN A 25 -17.61 4.10 10.62
N PRO A 26 -17.15 3.88 9.38
CA PRO A 26 -17.14 4.96 8.40
C PRO A 26 -18.55 5.54 8.42
N ALA A 27 -18.67 6.85 8.57
CA ALA A 27 -19.96 7.51 8.45
C ALA A 27 -20.63 6.93 7.21
N LYS A 28 -21.79 6.27 7.35
CA LYS A 28 -22.46 5.52 6.28
C LYS A 28 -22.41 6.35 4.99
N GLY A 29 -21.55 5.97 4.04
CA GLY A 29 -21.26 6.76 2.84
C GLY A 29 -19.77 7.07 2.57
N GLN A 30 -18.86 6.87 3.53
CA GLN A 30 -17.42 7.01 3.31
C GLN A 30 -16.78 5.66 2.97
N THR A 31 -17.04 5.18 1.76
CA THR A 31 -16.20 4.12 1.17
C THR A 31 -14.84 4.75 0.86
N LEU A 32 -13.75 4.17 1.37
CA LEU A 32 -12.39 4.55 0.96
C LEU A 32 -12.34 4.59 -0.58
N GLU A 33 -11.84 5.69 -1.15
CA GLU A 33 -11.71 5.77 -2.61
C GLU A 33 -10.86 4.63 -3.12
N GLN A 34 -11.33 4.00 -4.21
CA GLN A 34 -10.54 2.95 -4.83
C GLN A 34 -9.25 3.54 -5.39
N PRO A 35 -8.10 2.89 -5.17
CA PRO A 35 -6.83 3.35 -5.73
C PRO A 35 -6.93 3.53 -7.24
N ASN A 36 -6.29 4.58 -7.75
CA ASN A 36 -6.26 4.87 -9.18
C ASN A 36 -5.79 3.62 -9.96
N PRO A 37 -6.58 3.09 -10.92
CA PRO A 37 -6.24 1.87 -11.62
C PRO A 37 -4.93 1.97 -12.41
N LYS A 38 -4.50 3.19 -12.79
CA LYS A 38 -3.23 3.45 -13.49
C LYS A 38 -2.00 3.28 -12.57
N THR A 39 -2.15 3.48 -11.28
CA THR A 39 -1.06 3.36 -10.29
C THR A 39 -1.21 2.16 -9.38
N LYS A 40 -2.35 1.45 -9.41
CA LYS A 40 -2.64 0.25 -8.62
C LYS A 40 -1.58 -0.86 -8.80
N THR A 41 -0.99 -0.97 -9.99
CA THR A 41 0.12 -1.90 -10.25
C THR A 41 1.43 -1.39 -9.68
N VAL A 42 1.73 -0.09 -9.82
CA VAL A 42 2.95 0.53 -9.27
C VAL A 42 2.97 0.45 -7.74
N ASP A 43 1.84 0.73 -7.10
CA ASP A 43 1.66 0.69 -5.64
C ASP A 43 1.85 -0.73 -5.07
N LYS A 44 1.58 -1.77 -5.87
CA LYS A 44 1.86 -3.17 -5.51
C LYS A 44 3.31 -3.60 -5.77
N VAL A 45 3.97 -2.99 -6.76
CA VAL A 45 5.34 -3.35 -7.17
C VAL A 45 6.39 -2.75 -6.23
N LEU A 46 6.08 -1.66 -5.53
CA LEU A 46 6.96 -0.99 -4.55
C LEU A 46 6.53 -1.27 -3.11
N THR A 47 6.12 -2.51 -2.80
CA THR A 47 5.94 -2.93 -1.41
C THR A 47 7.24 -3.51 -0.86
N PRO A 48 7.51 -3.42 0.46
CA PRO A 48 8.72 -4.01 1.04
C PRO A 48 8.89 -5.50 0.75
N THR A 49 7.78 -6.24 0.55
CA THR A 49 7.78 -7.67 0.21
C THR A 49 8.25 -7.91 -1.23
N SER A 50 7.72 -7.17 -2.21
CA SER A 50 8.08 -7.35 -3.62
C SER A 50 9.55 -7.00 -3.91
N ILE A 51 10.11 -6.04 -3.19
CA ILE A 51 11.54 -5.69 -3.28
C ILE A 51 12.40 -6.87 -2.79
N LYS A 52 12.10 -7.42 -1.60
CA LYS A 52 12.82 -8.57 -1.05
C LYS A 52 12.69 -9.84 -1.89
N ASP A 53 11.54 -10.05 -2.52
CA ASP A 53 11.35 -11.18 -3.42
C ASP A 53 12.21 -11.04 -4.68
N THR A 54 12.34 -9.82 -5.20
CA THR A 54 13.21 -9.51 -6.35
C THR A 54 14.68 -9.72 -5.99
N GLU A 55 15.12 -9.24 -4.82
CA GLU A 55 16.49 -9.46 -4.31
C GLU A 55 16.83 -10.97 -4.24
N ARG A 56 15.93 -11.78 -3.67
CA ARG A 56 16.13 -13.25 -3.61
C ARG A 56 16.22 -13.89 -4.98
N GLN A 57 15.44 -13.43 -5.95
CA GLN A 57 15.51 -13.93 -7.33
C GLN A 57 16.85 -13.57 -7.97
N THR A 58 17.32 -12.34 -7.77
CA THR A 58 18.63 -11.89 -8.26
C THR A 58 19.77 -12.71 -7.66
N ASP A 59 19.75 -12.96 -6.35
CA ASP A 59 20.77 -13.78 -5.68
C ASP A 59 20.82 -15.20 -6.24
N ALA A 60 19.67 -15.83 -6.45
CA ALA A 60 19.58 -17.18 -7.01
C ALA A 60 20.12 -17.26 -8.45
N ILE A 61 19.86 -16.25 -9.28
CA ILE A 61 20.40 -16.15 -10.64
C ILE A 61 21.92 -16.05 -10.61
N ASN A 62 22.45 -15.16 -9.76
CA ASN A 62 23.90 -14.96 -9.63
C ASN A 62 24.62 -16.22 -9.16
N GLU A 63 24.05 -16.95 -8.20
CA GLU A 63 24.60 -18.22 -7.74
C GLU A 63 24.63 -19.28 -8.86
N GLN A 64 23.55 -19.38 -9.64
CA GLN A 64 23.48 -20.30 -10.77
C GLN A 64 24.49 -19.92 -11.87
N ALA A 65 24.64 -18.64 -12.17
CA ALA A 65 25.62 -18.14 -13.13
C ALA A 65 27.04 -18.48 -12.69
N ALA A 66 27.40 -18.18 -11.43
CA ALA A 66 28.72 -18.51 -10.88
C ALA A 66 29.00 -20.03 -10.89
N LYS A 67 27.98 -20.86 -10.62
CA LYS A 67 28.09 -22.32 -10.71
C LYS A 67 28.30 -22.80 -12.15
N ALA A 68 27.65 -22.17 -13.13
CA ALA A 68 27.83 -22.48 -14.54
C ALA A 68 29.22 -22.07 -15.05
N GLU A 69 29.71 -20.89 -14.67
CA GLU A 69 31.07 -20.42 -14.99
C GLU A 69 32.14 -21.36 -14.45
N ARG A 70 32.01 -21.81 -13.18
CA ARG A 70 32.93 -22.80 -12.60
C ARG A 70 32.93 -24.14 -13.35
N LYS A 71 31.80 -24.53 -13.94
CA LYS A 71 31.69 -25.78 -14.72
C LYS A 71 32.27 -25.66 -16.12
N LEU A 72 32.27 -24.45 -16.70
CA LEU A 72 32.76 -24.16 -18.05
C LEU A 72 34.26 -23.82 -18.08
N GLY A 73 34.85 -23.43 -16.94
CA GLY A 73 36.27 -23.13 -16.81
C GLY A 73 37.20 -24.35 -16.67
N HIS A 74 36.80 -25.53 -17.15
CA HIS A 74 37.60 -26.76 -17.18
C HIS A 74 37.94 -27.18 -18.62
#